data_AF-A0A241W6H1-F1
#
_entry.id   AF-A0A241W6H1-F1
#
_cell.length_a   1.000
_cell.length_b   1.000
_cell.length_c   1.000
_cell.angle_alpha   90.00
_cell.angle_beta   90.00
_cell.angle_gamma   90.00
#
_symmetry.space_group_name_H-M   'P 1'
#
loop_
_entity.id
_entity.type
_entity.pdbx_description
1 polymer ?
#
loop_
_entity_poly.entity_id
_entity_poly.type
_entity_poly.pdbx_seq_one_letter_code
_entity_poly.pdbx_strand_id
1 'polypeptide(L)'
;MSKHLGVEYKVRMPQELKDKITASAKELNRSINADIVARLEESFEGSTFTKEQKIEYGEGFLAGTVEALTALYSDLLSDLEKGYSNNPTPELFLEIEKYKFLLEKMNLLLHSKSQNLNT
;
A
#
# COMPACT_ATOMS: atom_id res chain seq x y z
N MET A 1 -26.78 -27.62 7.35
CA MET A 1 -26.16 -28.88 7.81
C MET A 1 -24.65 -28.64 7.93
N SER A 2 -24.06 -29.01 9.08
CA SER A 2 -22.69 -28.65 9.48
C SER A 2 -21.64 -29.31 8.57
N LYS A 3 -20.79 -28.50 7.93
CA LYS A 3 -19.80 -28.94 6.92
C LYS A 3 -18.50 -29.50 7.51
N HIS A 4 -18.37 -29.62 8.85
CA HIS A 4 -17.10 -29.91 9.54
C HIS A 4 -17.13 -31.14 10.48
N LEU A 5 -18.00 -32.12 10.26
CA LEU A 5 -18.11 -33.32 11.11
C LEU A 5 -17.09 -34.44 10.79
N GLY A 6 -16.10 -34.19 9.93
CA GLY A 6 -15.38 -35.28 9.24
C GLY A 6 -14.19 -35.91 9.97
N VAL A 7 -13.40 -35.15 10.75
CA VAL A 7 -12.13 -35.65 11.30
C VAL A 7 -11.81 -34.95 12.62
N GLU A 8 -11.68 -35.71 13.70
CA GLU A 8 -11.13 -35.22 14.98
C GLU A 8 -9.62 -35.38 14.99
N TYR A 9 -8.90 -34.27 15.18
CA TYR A 9 -7.45 -34.28 15.34
C TYR A 9 -7.06 -33.96 16.78
N LYS A 10 -6.36 -34.91 17.45
CA LYS A 10 -5.88 -34.70 18.82
C LYS A 10 -4.59 -33.86 18.81
N VAL A 11 -4.73 -32.56 19.03
CA VAL A 11 -3.61 -31.63 19.16
C VAL A 11 -2.94 -31.79 20.53
N ARG A 12 -1.62 -31.95 20.56
CA ARG A 12 -0.81 -31.81 21.79
C ARG A 12 -0.34 -30.37 21.91
N MET A 13 -0.60 -29.73 23.04
CA MET A 13 -0.17 -28.36 23.31
C MET A 13 0.20 -28.16 24.78
N PRO A 14 1.12 -27.22 25.08
CA PRO A 14 1.43 -26.83 26.45
C PRO A 14 0.20 -26.31 27.20
N GLN A 15 0.19 -26.48 28.53
CA GLN A 15 -0.93 -26.03 29.37
C GLN A 15 -1.19 -24.52 29.21
N GLU A 16 -0.13 -23.72 29.20
CA GLU A 16 -0.22 -22.27 29.01
C GLU A 16 -0.93 -21.88 27.70
N LEU A 17 -0.67 -22.60 26.61
CA LEU A 17 -1.32 -22.36 25.32
C LEU A 17 -2.80 -22.74 25.36
N LYS A 18 -3.12 -23.86 26.01
CA LYS A 18 -4.51 -24.30 26.21
C LYS A 18 -5.31 -23.27 27.02
N ASP A 19 -4.71 -22.70 28.06
CA ASP A 19 -5.35 -21.69 28.91
C ASP A 19 -5.63 -20.40 28.12
N LYS A 20 -4.67 -19.95 27.29
CA LYS A 20 -4.84 -18.81 26.37
C LYS A 20 -5.99 -19.01 25.39
N ILE A 21 -6.06 -20.17 24.73
CA ILE A 21 -7.14 -20.49 23.78
C ILE A 21 -8.49 -20.56 24.51
N THR A 22 -8.52 -21.12 25.72
CA THR A 22 -9.75 -21.22 26.52
C THR A 22 -10.29 -19.83 26.90
N ALA A 23 -9.41 -18.91 27.30
CA ALA A 23 -9.78 -17.53 27.60
C ALA A 23 -10.33 -16.81 26.36
N SER A 24 -9.63 -16.92 25.22
CA SER A 24 -10.04 -16.37 23.92
C SER A 24 -11.41 -16.89 23.48
N ALA A 25 -11.61 -18.20 23.53
CA ALA A 25 -12.87 -18.83 23.14
C ALA A 25 -14.05 -18.32 23.99
N LYS A 26 -13.82 -18.12 25.29
CA LYS A 26 -14.82 -17.54 26.21
C LYS A 26 -15.14 -16.08 25.88
N GLU A 27 -14.12 -15.26 25.63
CA GLU A 27 -14.28 -13.85 25.25
C GLU A 27 -15.08 -13.69 23.94
N LEU A 28 -14.80 -14.55 22.96
CA LEU A 28 -15.44 -14.54 21.64
C LEU A 28 -16.75 -15.34 21.58
N ASN A 29 -17.25 -15.84 22.72
CA ASN A 29 -18.46 -16.67 22.82
C ASN A 29 -18.50 -17.86 21.83
N ARG A 30 -17.38 -18.55 21.67
CA ARG A 30 -17.24 -19.73 20.78
C ARG A 30 -16.64 -20.93 21.51
N SER A 31 -16.76 -22.13 20.92
CA SER A 31 -16.12 -23.33 21.48
C SER A 31 -14.61 -23.29 21.30
N ILE A 32 -13.86 -24.00 22.14
CA ILE A 32 -12.39 -24.11 22.01
C ILE A 32 -12.00 -24.62 20.61
N ASN A 33 -12.70 -25.64 20.09
CA ASN A 33 -12.43 -26.15 18.75
C ASN A 33 -12.73 -25.10 17.68
N ALA A 34 -13.81 -24.32 17.81
CA ALA A 34 -14.11 -23.23 16.88
C ALA A 34 -13.03 -22.13 16.92
N ASP A 35 -12.46 -21.84 18.09
CA ASP A 35 -11.36 -20.89 18.24
C ASP A 35 -10.07 -21.38 17.56
N ILE A 36 -9.74 -22.66 17.75
CA ILE A 36 -8.58 -23.29 17.10
C ILE A 36 -8.73 -23.30 15.57
N VAL A 37 -9.90 -23.72 15.07
CA VAL A 37 -10.16 -23.78 13.62
C VAL A 37 -10.06 -22.40 13.00
N ALA A 38 -10.73 -21.40 13.58
CA ALA A 38 -10.68 -20.03 13.05
C ALA A 38 -9.26 -19.47 13.02
N ARG A 39 -8.45 -19.68 14.07
CA ARG A 39 -7.05 -19.24 14.09
C ARG A 39 -6.19 -19.95 13.04
N LEU A 40 -6.44 -21.23 12.80
CA LEU A 40 -5.74 -21.97 11.75
C LEU A 40 -6.14 -21.45 10.38
N GLU A 41 -7.44 -21.25 10.13
CA GLU A 41 -7.94 -20.64 8.89
C GLU A 41 -7.32 -19.25 8.65
N GLU A 42 -7.37 -18.36 9.65
CA GLU A 42 -6.72 -17.04 9.62
C GLU A 42 -5.20 -17.15 9.35
N SER A 43 -4.52 -18.17 9.88
CA SER A 43 -3.09 -18.38 9.64
C SER A 43 -2.76 -18.76 8.19
N PHE A 44 -3.71 -19.39 7.48
CA PHE A 44 -3.60 -19.66 6.05
C PHE A 44 -4.04 -18.47 5.19
N GLU A 45 -4.82 -17.55 5.74
CA GLU A 45 -5.17 -16.27 5.12
C GLU A 45 -4.03 -15.24 5.23
N GLY A 46 -3.15 -15.39 6.22
CA GLY A 46 -2.05 -14.48 6.53
C GLY A 46 -0.82 -14.61 5.62
N SER A 47 -0.83 -13.91 4.48
CA SER A 47 0.34 -13.27 3.83
C SER A 47 0.05 -12.73 2.42
N THR A 48 -1.20 -12.77 1.97
CA THR A 48 -1.58 -12.16 0.69
C THR A 48 -2.48 -10.97 0.95
N PHE A 49 -1.96 -9.77 0.68
CA PHE A 49 -2.80 -8.59 0.47
C PHE A 49 -4.01 -9.00 -0.38
N THR A 50 -5.21 -8.57 0.02
CA THR A 50 -6.39 -8.70 -0.84
C THR A 50 -6.13 -7.99 -2.16
N LYS A 51 -6.92 -8.30 -3.20
CA LYS A 51 -6.77 -7.62 -4.49
C LYS A 51 -6.89 -6.10 -4.32
N GLU A 52 -7.81 -5.67 -3.47
CA GLU A 52 -8.10 -4.28 -3.15
C GLU A 52 -6.90 -3.64 -2.44
N GLN A 53 -6.33 -4.30 -1.44
CA GLN A 53 -5.13 -3.81 -0.75
C GLN A 53 -3.91 -3.72 -1.66
N LYS A 54 -3.76 -4.64 -2.63
CA LYS A 54 -2.68 -4.56 -3.64
C LYS A 54 -2.86 -3.36 -4.57
N ILE A 55 -4.09 -3.08 -4.96
CA ILE A 55 -4.43 -1.91 -5.79
C ILE A 55 -4.13 -0.63 -5.00
N GLU A 56 -4.64 -0.51 -3.78
CA GLU A 56 -4.42 0.66 -2.92
C GLU A 56 -2.93 0.91 -2.68
N TYR A 57 -2.18 -0.14 -2.34
CA TYR A 57 -0.72 -0.05 -2.18
C TYR A 57 -0.04 0.42 -3.48
N GLY A 58 -0.42 -0.14 -4.63
CA GLY A 58 0.11 0.25 -5.93
C GLY A 58 -0.17 1.72 -6.28
N GLU A 59 -1.39 2.19 -6.02
CA GLU A 59 -1.78 3.59 -6.21
C GLU A 59 -1.05 4.54 -5.27
N GLY A 60 -0.81 4.13 -4.02
CA GLY A 60 0.02 4.84 -3.05
C GLY A 60 1.46 4.98 -3.54
N PHE A 61 2.06 3.87 -3.96
CA PHE A 61 3.43 3.83 -4.46
C PHE A 61 3.63 4.71 -5.70
N LEU A 62 2.72 4.62 -6.68
CA LEU A 62 2.79 5.42 -7.90
C LEU A 62 2.67 6.92 -7.60
N ALA A 63 1.73 7.32 -6.72
CA ALA A 63 1.58 8.73 -6.36
C ALA A 63 2.81 9.28 -5.64
N GLY A 64 3.32 8.57 -4.63
CA GLY A 64 4.53 8.98 -3.93
C GLY A 64 5.74 9.08 -4.86
N THR A 65 5.82 8.21 -5.87
CA THR A 65 6.87 8.29 -6.90
C THR A 65 6.72 9.54 -7.76
N VAL A 66 5.49 9.87 -8.21
CA VAL A 66 5.24 11.08 -9.00
C VAL A 66 5.49 12.35 -8.19
N GLU A 67 5.11 12.38 -6.92
CA GLU A 67 5.41 13.50 -6.00
C GLU A 67 6.91 13.71 -5.84
N ALA A 68 7.67 12.63 -5.57
CA ALA A 68 9.12 12.70 -5.44
C ALA A 68 9.80 13.20 -6.74
N LEU A 69 9.38 12.68 -7.89
CA LEU A 69 9.90 13.14 -9.18
C LEU A 69 9.52 14.60 -9.45
N THR A 70 8.31 15.03 -9.11
CA THR A 70 7.88 16.42 -9.27
C THR A 70 8.76 17.38 -8.47
N ALA A 71 9.10 17.04 -7.22
CA ALA A 71 10.01 17.83 -6.40
C ALA A 71 11.41 17.93 -7.01
N LEU A 72 12.00 16.79 -7.41
CA LEU A 72 13.34 16.77 -8.02
C LEU A 72 13.41 17.61 -9.30
N TYR A 73 12.37 17.53 -10.13
CA TYR A 73 12.31 18.27 -11.39
C TYR A 73 12.07 19.77 -11.17
N SER A 74 11.31 20.14 -10.15
CA SER A 74 11.12 21.54 -9.76
C SER A 74 12.43 22.19 -9.34
N ASP A 75 13.22 21.49 -8.53
CA ASP A 75 14.53 21.99 -8.06
C ASP A 75 15.51 22.14 -9.24
N LEU A 76 15.60 21.12 -10.10
CA LEU A 76 16.43 21.17 -11.31
C LEU A 76 16.02 22.32 -12.23
N LEU A 77 14.71 22.49 -12.46
CA LEU A 77 14.19 23.57 -13.30
C LEU A 77 14.57 24.94 -12.74
N SER A 78 14.47 25.13 -11.42
CA SER A 78 14.87 26.38 -10.77
C SER A 78 16.35 26.70 -11.03
N ASP A 79 17.23 25.70 -10.94
CA ASP A 79 18.66 25.91 -11.18
C ASP A 79 18.96 26.19 -12.66
N LEU A 80 18.27 25.54 -13.59
CA LEU A 80 18.38 25.83 -15.02
C LEU A 80 17.89 27.24 -15.35
N GLU A 81 16.79 27.70 -14.77
CA GLU A 81 16.26 29.05 -14.97
C GLU A 81 17.19 30.13 -14.42
N LYS A 82 17.84 29.88 -13.26
CA LYS A 82 18.92 30.73 -12.75
C LYS A 82 20.10 30.77 -13.73
N GLY A 83 20.52 29.60 -14.23
CA GLY A 83 21.58 29.49 -15.23
C GLY A 83 21.27 30.28 -16.50
N TYR A 84 20.04 30.18 -16.98
CA TYR A 84 19.56 30.88 -18.18
C TYR A 84 19.52 32.39 -17.97
N SER A 85 19.08 32.85 -16.80
CA SER A 85 19.08 34.28 -16.46
C SER A 85 20.49 34.89 -16.49
N ASN A 86 21.51 34.11 -16.14
CA ASN A 86 22.91 34.53 -16.16
C ASN A 86 23.55 34.44 -17.54
N ASN A 87 23.27 33.38 -18.30
CA ASN A 87 23.84 33.16 -19.63
C ASN A 87 22.81 32.49 -20.57
N PRO A 88 21.95 33.29 -21.24
CA PRO A 88 20.92 32.76 -22.10
C PRO A 88 21.49 32.06 -23.33
N THR A 89 21.16 30.78 -23.51
CA THR A 89 21.52 30.00 -24.71
C THR A 89 20.31 29.23 -25.23
N PRO A 90 20.18 29.03 -26.56
CA PRO A 90 19.09 28.24 -27.14
C PRO A 90 19.01 26.81 -26.58
N GLU A 91 20.16 26.17 -26.34
CA GLU A 91 20.24 24.81 -25.79
C GLU A 91 19.64 24.74 -24.40
N LEU A 92 19.96 25.73 -23.54
CA LEU A 92 19.42 25.80 -22.18
C LEU A 92 17.94 26.14 -22.15
N PHE A 93 17.47 27.00 -23.07
CA PHE A 93 16.04 27.26 -23.24
C PHE A 93 15.26 25.99 -23.58
N LEU A 94 15.73 25.20 -24.56
CA LEU A 94 15.09 23.96 -24.95
C LEU A 94 15.03 22.95 -23.80
N GLU A 95 16.10 22.87 -23.01
CA GLU A 95 16.15 21.98 -21.85
C GLU A 95 15.16 22.41 -20.74
N ILE A 96 15.05 23.72 -20.48
CA ILE A 96 14.04 24.29 -19.56
C ILE A 96 12.62 23.94 -20.01
N GLU A 97 12.29 24.14 -21.29
CA GLU A 97 10.96 23.85 -21.82
C GLU A 97 10.63 22.35 -21.74
N LYS A 98 11.62 21.47 -21.96
CA LYS A 98 11.45 20.02 -21.77
C LYS A 98 11.05 19.68 -20.33
N TYR A 99 11.71 20.29 -19.34
CA TYR A 99 11.42 20.03 -17.94
C TYR A 99 10.10 20.65 -17.47
N LYS A 100 9.74 21.85 -17.96
CA LYS A 100 8.40 22.43 -17.74
C LYS A 100 7.30 21.53 -18.25
N PHE A 101 7.46 21.01 -19.47
CA PHE A 101 6.50 20.07 -20.05
C PHE A 101 6.37 18.81 -19.19
N LEU A 102 7.48 18.22 -18.71
CA LEU A 102 7.38 17.03 -17.87
C LEU A 102 6.71 17.32 -16.52
N LEU A 103 7.03 18.46 -15.89
CA LEU A 103 6.42 18.89 -14.63
C LEU A 103 4.90 19.06 -14.79
N GLU A 104 4.45 19.66 -15.89
CA GLU A 104 3.02 19.77 -16.22
C GLU A 104 2.36 18.38 -16.28
N LYS A 105 2.97 17.41 -16.97
CA LYS A 105 2.42 16.06 -17.07
C LYS A 105 2.36 15.34 -15.72
N MET A 106 3.39 15.47 -14.89
CA MET A 106 3.40 14.89 -13.55
C MET A 106 2.32 15.51 -12.66
N ASN A 107 2.14 16.83 -12.70
CA ASN A 107 1.07 17.51 -11.97
C ASN A 107 -0.31 17.04 -12.43
N LEU A 108 -0.56 16.84 -13.73
CA LEU A 108 -1.83 16.29 -14.22
C LEU A 108 -2.12 14.88 -13.66
N LEU A 109 -1.09 14.04 -13.53
CA LEU A 109 -1.23 12.70 -12.92
C LEU A 109 -1.59 12.76 -11.42
N LEU A 110 -1.09 13.76 -10.69
CA LEU A 110 -1.46 13.96 -9.28
C LEU A 110 -2.90 14.46 -9.10
N HIS A 111 -3.33 15.36 -10.00
CA HIS A 111 -4.70 15.92 -9.94
C HIS A 111 -5.76 14.88 -10.30
N SER A 112 -5.49 13.98 -11.25
CA SER A 112 -6.43 12.90 -11.60
C SER A 112 -6.65 11.93 -10.44
N LYS A 113 -5.62 11.64 -9.63
CA LYS A 113 -5.77 10.84 -8.40
C LYS A 113 -6.64 11.53 -7.34
N SER A 114 -6.44 12.83 -7.14
CA SER A 114 -7.20 13.61 -6.14
C SER A 114 -8.71 13.67 -6.45
N GLN A 115 -9.09 13.57 -7.72
CA GLN A 115 -10.50 13.51 -8.14
C GLN A 115 -11.13 12.13 -7.90
N ASN A 116 -10.37 11.05 -8.12
CA ASN A 116 -10.86 9.67 -7.91
C ASN A 116 -11.01 9.27 -6.43
N LEU A 117 -10.33 9.95 -5.50
CA LEU A 117 -10.46 9.70 -4.05
C LEU A 117 -11.73 10.34 -3.43
N ASN A 118 -12.44 11.20 -4.17
CA ASN A 118 -13.61 11.96 -3.70
C ASN A 118 -14.95 11.46 -4.26
N THR A 119 -14.98 10.28 -4.90
CA THR A 119 -16.16 9.62 -5.49
C THR A 119 -16.29 8.20 -4.98
#